data_AF-A0A7W0V387-F1
#
_entry.id   AF-A0A7W0V387-F1
#
_cell.length_a   1.000
_cell.length_b   1.000
_cell.length_c   1.000
_cell.angle_alpha   90.00
_cell.angle_beta   90.00
_cell.angle_gamma   90.00
#
_symmetry.space_group_name_H-M   'P 1'
#
loop_
_entity.id
_entity.type
_entity.pdbx_description
1 polymer ?
#
loop_
_entity_poly.entity_id
_entity_poly.type
_entity_poly.pdbx_seq_one_letter_code
_entity_poly.pdbx_strand_id
1 'polypeptide(L)' 'MPALRRVYMDHSATTPTDRRVVEAMLPYLTEKFGNASSVHFFGQEARAALD' A
#
# COMPACT_ATOMS: atom_id res chain seq x y z
N MET A 1 -17.12 4.61 33.07
CA MET A 1 -17.00 3.18 32.74
C MET A 1 -15.70 2.98 31.98
N PRO A 2 -14.86 1.99 32.30
CA PRO A 2 -13.64 1.76 31.53
C PRO A 2 -14.01 1.37 30.09
N ALA A 3 -13.24 1.87 29.12
CA ALA A 3 -13.47 1.55 27.71
C ALA A 3 -13.27 0.05 27.48
N LEU A 4 -14.24 -0.59 26.81
CA LEU A 4 -14.12 -1.99 26.41
C LEU A 4 -12.94 -2.16 25.43
N ARG A 5 -12.06 -3.12 25.72
CA ARG A 5 -10.97 -3.50 24.81
C ARG A 5 -11.55 -4.17 23.58
N ARG A 6 -11.30 -3.60 22.40
CA ARG A 6 -11.66 -4.22 21.12
C ARG A 6 -10.59 -5.26 20.76
N VAL A 7 -11.03 -6.44 20.34
CA VAL A 7 -10.16 -7.53 19.88
C VAL A 7 -10.64 -7.95 18.49
N TYR A 8 -9.72 -8.03 17.54
CA TYR A 8 -9.99 -8.50 16.18
C TYR A 8 -9.62 -9.98 16.08
N MET A 9 -10.59 -10.83 15.76
CA MET A 9 -10.39 -12.30 15.67
C MET A 9 -10.87 -12.86 14.33
N ASP A 10 -11.14 -12.01 13.33
CA ASP A 10 -11.64 -12.42 12.01
C ASP A 10 -10.53 -12.42 10.94
N HIS A 11 -9.34 -12.91 11.31
CA HIS A 11 -8.20 -13.02 10.40
C HIS A 11 -8.43 -14.02 9.25
N SER A 12 -9.45 -14.88 9.35
CA SER A 12 -9.90 -15.74 8.26
C SER A 12 -10.57 -14.99 7.12
N ALA A 13 -11.21 -13.84 7.40
CA ALA A 13 -11.86 -13.03 6.38
C ALA A 13 -10.89 -12.03 5.74
N THR A 14 -10.12 -11.30 6.55
CA THR A 14 -9.09 -10.36 6.09
C THR A 14 -8.10 -10.03 7.21
N THR A 15 -7.03 -9.31 6.88
CA THR A 15 -6.00 -8.93 7.85
C THR A 15 -5.68 -7.45 7.76
N PRO A 16 -5.35 -6.77 8.88
CA PRO A 16 -4.73 -5.45 8.83
C PRO A 16 -3.45 -5.51 8.01
N THR A 17 -3.27 -4.57 7.09
CA THR A 17 -2.04 -4.45 6.31
C THR A 17 -0.87 -4.16 7.23
N ASP A 18 0.25 -4.87 7.07
CA ASP A 18 1.49 -4.58 7.80
C ASP A 18 1.93 -3.14 7.50
N ARG A 19 2.32 -2.41 8.54
CA ARG A 19 2.74 -1.01 8.41
C ARG A 19 3.86 -0.82 7.38
N ARG A 20 4.78 -1.77 7.27
CA ARG A 20 5.87 -1.74 6.28
C ARG A 20 5.36 -1.84 4.86
N VAL A 21 4.28 -2.59 4.64
CA VAL A 21 3.63 -2.68 3.33
C VAL A 21 2.96 -1.35 3.01
N VAL A 22 2.26 -0.73 3.96
CA VAL A 22 1.67 0.60 3.75
C VAL A 22 2.75 1.63 3.40
N GLU A 23 3.83 1.68 4.18
CA GLU A 23 4.96 2.60 3.96
C GLU A 23 5.62 2.39 2.59
N ALA A 24 5.79 1.14 2.14
CA ALA A 24 6.34 0.84 0.82
C ALA A 24 5.39 1.24 -0.33
N MET A 25 4.07 1.20 -0.10
CA MET A 25 3.06 1.50 -1.12
C MET A 25 2.76 3.00 -1.25
N LEU A 26 2.86 3.77 -0.15
CA LEU A 26 2.49 5.19 -0.12
C LEU A 26 3.10 6.04 -1.25
N PRO A 27 4.40 5.91 -1.60
CA PRO A 27 4.99 6.70 -2.68
C PRO A 27 4.26 6.55 -4.02
N TYR A 28 3.69 5.37 -4.32
CA TYR A 28 2.99 5.10 -5.58
C TYR A 28 1.56 5.66 -5.63
N LEU A 29 1.06 6.20 -4.51
CA LEU A 29 -0.23 6.87 -4.45
C LEU A 29 -0.12 8.39 -4.60
N THR A 30 1.08 8.97 -4.40
CA THR A 30 1.25 10.43 -4.37
C THR A 30 2.41 10.94 -5.23
N GLU A 31 3.58 10.30 -5.16
CA GLU A 31 4.83 10.80 -5.76
C GLU A 31 5.16 10.09 -7.08
N LYS A 32 5.02 8.77 -7.12
CA LYS A 32 5.31 7.89 -8.25
C LYS A 32 4.03 7.43 -8.93
N PHE A 33 3.24 8.39 -9.40
CA PHE A 33 1.87 8.19 -9.90
C PHE A 33 1.79 7.80 -11.38
N GLY A 34 2.94 7.62 -12.06
CA GLY A 34 2.96 7.36 -13.50
C GLY A 34 2.27 6.05 -13.88
N ASN A 35 1.74 6.02 -15.10
CA ASN A 35 1.23 4.77 -15.66
C ASN A 35 2.41 3.88 -16.07
N ALA A 36 2.54 2.69 -15.46
CA ALA A 36 3.63 1.74 -15.72
C ALA A 36 3.69 1.22 -17.17
N SER A 37 2.68 1.47 -18.01
CA SER A 37 2.74 1.17 -19.45
C SER A 37 3.31 2.30 -20.31
N SER A 38 3.52 3.50 -19.75
CA SER A 38 4.07 4.64 -20.47
C SER A 38 5.59 4.56 -20.64
N VAL A 39 6.08 4.96 -21.81
CA VAL A 39 7.53 4.96 -22.12
C VAL A 39 8.29 6.17 -21.58
N HIS A 40 7.59 7.23 -21.15
CA HIS A 40 8.21 8.43 -20.60
C HIS A 40 8.67 8.22 -19.15
N PHE A 41 9.51 9.13 -18.64
CA PHE A 41 10.14 9.05 -17.31
C PHE A 41 9.20 8.58 -16.19
N PHE A 42 8.07 9.26 -15.97
CA PHE A 42 7.13 8.90 -14.91
C PHE A 42 6.58 7.47 -15.03
N GLY A 43 6.40 6.96 -16.25
CA GLY A 43 5.94 5.58 -16.47
C GLY A 43 7.03 4.55 -16.20
N GLN A 44 8.27 4.84 -16.61
CA GLN A 44 9.43 4.01 -16.29
C GLN A 44 9.68 3.92 -14.78
N GLU A 45 9.53 5.04 -14.07
CA GLU A 45 9.67 5.08 -12.61
C GLU A 45 8.60 4.20 -11.91
N ALA A 46 7.35 4.24 -12.37
CA ALA A 46 6.29 3.37 -11.83
C ALA A 46 6.51 1.89 -12.22
N ARG A 47 7.01 1.62 -13.43
CA ARG A 47 7.30 0.27 -13.92
C ARG A 47 8.37 -0.43 -13.08
N ALA A 48 9.40 0.31 -12.64
CA ALA A 48 10.47 -0.21 -11.80
C ALA A 48 9.99 -0.80 -10.46
N ALA A 49 8.75 -0.53 -10.03
CA ALA A 49 8.15 -1.13 -8.84
C ALA A 49 7.51 -2.51 -9.09
N LEU A 50 7.32 -2.89 -10.36
CA LEU A 50 6.68 -4.14 -10.78
C LEU A 50 7.68 -5.18 -11.28
N ASP A 51 8.91 -4.76 -11.59
CA ASP A 51 10.02 -5.61 -12.04
C ASP A 51 10.84 -6.14 -10.84
#